data_AF-A0A484CPN0-F1
#
_entry.id   AF-A0A484CPN0-F1
#
_cell.length_a   1.000
_cell.length_b   1.000
_cell.length_c   1.000
_cell.angle_alpha   90.00
_cell.angle_beta   90.00
_cell.angle_gamma   90.00
#
_symmetry.space_group_name_H-M   'P 1'
#
loop_
_entity.id
_entity.type
_entity.pdbx_description
1 polymer ?
#
loop_
_entity_poly.entity_id
_entity_poly.type
_entity_poly.pdbx_seq_one_letter_code
_entity_poly.pdbx_strand_id
1 'polypeptide(L)'
;MGKKEEEEIIRIAKKMDKMAQKKNGAGALDLLKELRSIPMTLELLQSTRIGMSVNAIRKQSTDDEVTSLAKSLIKSWKKLLDEPSGGEKPSDEKRKEPTTPVSPSQGSPEAKEESSSSSNSSSKSEPAEVSTNTLINTFPRAPSTSDSIRIKCRELLANALQAGDDYIAIGADCDELGAQIEEDILLH
;
A
#
# COMPACT_ATOMS: atom_id res chain seq x y z
N MET A 1 0.29 -25.17 -16.86
CA MET A 1 -0.52 -25.99 -15.93
C MET A 1 -1.45 -25.16 -15.04
N GLY A 2 -1.33 -23.82 -14.98
CA GLY A 2 -2.05 -22.98 -14.01
C GLY A 2 -3.56 -22.77 -14.18
N LYS A 3 -4.18 -23.09 -15.33
CA LYS A 3 -5.62 -22.82 -15.54
C LYS A 3 -6.54 -23.59 -14.59
N LYS A 4 -6.16 -24.81 -14.19
CA LYS A 4 -6.97 -25.62 -13.25
C LYS A 4 -6.91 -25.04 -11.83
N GLU A 5 -5.72 -24.65 -11.39
CA GLU A 5 -5.49 -24.05 -10.07
C GLU A 5 -6.20 -22.70 -9.97
N GLU A 6 -6.15 -21.89 -11.02
CA GLU A 6 -6.88 -20.63 -11.11
C GLU A 6 -8.40 -20.82 -10.99
N GLU A 7 -8.99 -21.76 -11.73
CA GLU A 7 -10.42 -22.07 -11.64
C GLU A 7 -10.83 -22.57 -10.24
N GLU A 8 -9.98 -23.36 -9.58
CA GLU A 8 -10.21 -23.82 -8.22
C GLU A 8 -10.18 -22.65 -7.22
N ILE A 9 -9.20 -21.75 -7.32
CA ILE A 9 -9.11 -20.55 -6.47
C ILE A 9 -10.34 -19.65 -6.69
N ILE A 10 -10.77 -19.45 -7.94
CA ILE A 10 -11.98 -18.68 -8.27
C ILE A 10 -13.22 -19.32 -7.63
N ARG A 11 -13.33 -20.65 -7.67
CA ARG A 11 -14.43 -21.38 -7.04
C ARG A 11 -14.44 -21.18 -5.52
N ILE A 12 -13.27 -21.24 -4.89
CA ILE A 12 -13.12 -21.00 -3.44
C ILE A 12 -13.49 -19.56 -3.10
N ALA A 13 -12.97 -18.57 -3.84
CA ALA A 13 -13.26 -17.15 -3.65
C ALA A 13 -14.78 -16.87 -3.66
N LYS A 14 -15.47 -17.35 -4.69
CA LYS A 14 -16.94 -17.19 -4.82
C LYS A 14 -17.70 -17.83 -3.66
N LYS A 15 -17.28 -19.00 -3.17
CA LYS A 15 -17.89 -19.63 -2.00
C LYS A 15 -17.65 -18.81 -0.73
N MET A 16 -16.43 -18.30 -0.53
CA MET A 16 -16.09 -17.46 0.61
C MET A 16 -16.86 -16.13 0.60
N ASP A 17 -17.01 -15.48 -0.55
CA ASP A 17 -17.81 -14.26 -0.68
C ASP A 17 -19.28 -14.51 -0.32
N LYS A 18 -19.85 -15.62 -0.79
CA LYS A 18 -21.22 -16.01 -0.45
C LYS A 18 -21.39 -16.29 1.05
N MET A 19 -20.41 -16.95 1.67
CA MET A 19 -20.39 -17.15 3.12
C MET A 19 -20.30 -15.82 3.86
N ALA A 20 -19.53 -14.87 3.33
CA ALA A 20 -19.41 -13.54 3.90
C ALA A 20 -20.66 -12.70 3.84
N GLN A 21 -21.29 -12.63 2.68
CA GLN A 21 -22.56 -11.93 2.52
C GLN A 21 -23.66 -12.50 3.43
N LYS A 22 -23.66 -13.82 3.64
CA LYS A 22 -24.67 -14.50 4.46
C LYS A 22 -24.33 -14.56 5.95
N LYS A 23 -23.17 -14.03 6.38
CA LYS A 23 -22.65 -14.16 7.75
C LYS A 23 -22.68 -15.61 8.27
N ASN A 24 -22.41 -16.56 7.37
CA ASN A 24 -22.39 -17.98 7.71
C ASN A 24 -20.96 -18.48 7.61
N GLY A 25 -20.36 -18.83 8.76
CA GLY A 25 -18.99 -19.33 8.85
C GLY A 25 -18.85 -20.84 8.62
N ALA A 26 -19.95 -21.58 8.48
CA ALA A 26 -19.91 -23.03 8.35
C ALA A 26 -19.16 -23.46 7.08
N GLY A 27 -18.07 -24.23 7.24
CA GLY A 27 -17.21 -24.70 6.15
C GLY A 27 -16.13 -23.70 5.71
N ALA A 28 -16.02 -22.53 6.35
CA ALA A 28 -14.95 -21.57 6.06
C ALA A 28 -13.55 -22.15 6.35
N LEU A 29 -13.45 -22.94 7.42
CA LEU A 29 -12.18 -23.57 7.81
C LEU A 29 -11.66 -24.53 6.74
N ASP A 30 -12.54 -25.33 6.15
CA ASP A 30 -12.17 -26.31 5.12
C ASP A 30 -11.70 -25.62 3.84
N LEU A 31 -12.39 -24.56 3.40
CA LEU A 31 -11.96 -23.77 2.25
C LEU A 31 -10.61 -23.09 2.47
N LEU A 32 -10.33 -22.60 3.68
CA LEU A 32 -9.03 -22.02 4.00
C LEU A 32 -7.94 -23.09 4.03
N LYS A 33 -8.23 -24.32 4.48
CA LYS A 33 -7.29 -25.45 4.45
C LYS A 33 -7.00 -25.89 3.00
N GLU A 34 -8.02 -25.97 2.16
CA GLU A 34 -7.91 -26.25 0.74
C GLU A 34 -7.02 -25.19 0.07
N LEU A 35 -7.30 -23.91 0.32
CA LEU A 35 -6.53 -22.80 -0.23
C LEU A 35 -5.07 -22.77 0.23
N ARG A 36 -4.78 -23.25 1.45
CA ARG A 36 -3.41 -23.41 1.96
C ARG A 36 -2.62 -24.47 1.21
N SER A 37 -3.29 -25.50 0.69
CA SER A 37 -2.63 -26.58 -0.06
C SER A 37 -2.25 -26.19 -1.48
N ILE A 38 -2.86 -25.12 -2.01
CA ILE A 38 -2.59 -24.61 -3.35
C ILE A 38 -1.38 -23.67 -3.29
N PRO A 39 -0.32 -23.89 -4.09
CA PRO A 39 0.79 -22.95 -4.17
C PRO A 39 0.31 -21.63 -4.78
N MET A 40 0.23 -20.59 -3.94
CA MET A 40 -0.23 -19.27 -4.37
C MET A 40 0.89 -18.48 -5.05
N THR A 41 0.57 -17.82 -6.16
CA THR A 41 1.45 -16.87 -6.85
C THR A 41 0.84 -15.46 -6.83
N LEU A 42 1.66 -14.43 -7.12
CA LEU A 42 1.18 -13.06 -7.23
C LEU A 42 0.10 -12.90 -8.32
N GLU A 43 0.32 -13.52 -9.48
CA GLU A 43 -0.62 -13.47 -10.61
C GLU A 43 -1.98 -14.07 -10.25
N LEU A 44 -2.00 -15.23 -9.59
CA LEU A 44 -3.24 -15.87 -9.12
C LEU A 44 -3.93 -15.02 -8.05
N LEU A 45 -3.18 -14.42 -7.13
CA LEU A 45 -3.74 -13.56 -6.08
C LEU A 45 -4.42 -12.31 -6.68
N GLN A 46 -3.80 -11.68 -7.68
CA GLN A 46 -4.29 -10.49 -8.35
C GLN A 46 -5.50 -10.77 -9.26
N SER A 47 -5.42 -11.81 -10.10
CA SER A 47 -6.47 -12.20 -11.05
C SER A 47 -7.74 -12.69 -10.35
N THR A 48 -7.59 -13.58 -9.36
CA THR A 48 -8.73 -14.23 -8.69
C THR A 48 -9.33 -13.38 -7.57
N ARG A 49 -8.61 -12.35 -7.10
CA ARG A 49 -9.03 -11.46 -6.01
C ARG A 49 -9.31 -12.16 -4.68
N ILE A 50 -8.83 -13.40 -4.50
CA ILE A 50 -9.09 -14.25 -3.31
C ILE A 50 -8.69 -13.59 -1.97
N GLY A 51 -7.69 -12.70 -1.99
CA GLY A 51 -7.27 -11.95 -0.81
C GLY A 51 -8.39 -11.12 -0.17
N MET A 52 -9.31 -10.58 -0.98
CA MET A 52 -10.46 -9.81 -0.48
C MET A 52 -11.48 -10.73 0.19
N SER A 53 -11.82 -11.86 -0.43
CA SER A 53 -12.74 -12.87 0.10
C SER A 53 -12.25 -13.43 1.44
N VAL A 54 -10.96 -13.75 1.54
CA VAL A 54 -10.33 -14.27 2.77
C VAL A 54 -10.32 -13.20 3.87
N ASN A 55 -10.06 -11.94 3.52
CA ASN A 55 -10.12 -10.83 4.47
C ASN A 55 -11.55 -10.59 4.99
N ALA A 56 -12.57 -10.78 4.16
CA ALA A 56 -13.97 -10.69 4.58
C ALA A 56 -14.31 -11.79 5.60
N ILE A 57 -13.97 -13.05 5.30
CA ILE A 57 -14.09 -14.17 6.25
C ILE A 57 -13.36 -13.86 7.55
N ARG A 58 -12.11 -13.37 7.50
CA ARG A 58 -11.34 -13.01 8.70
C ARG A 58 -12.05 -11.97 9.58
N LYS A 59 -12.71 -10.97 8.97
CA LYS A 59 -13.34 -9.86 9.72
C LYS A 59 -14.65 -10.24 10.39
N GLN A 60 -15.39 -11.18 9.81
CA GLN A 60 -16.73 -11.53 10.27
C GLN A 60 -16.79 -12.81 11.10
N SER A 61 -15.80 -13.69 10.95
CA SER A 61 -15.76 -14.96 11.66
C SER A 61 -15.52 -14.72 13.14
N THR A 62 -16.29 -15.39 13.99
CA THR A 62 -16.09 -15.42 15.45
C THR A 62 -15.26 -16.61 15.89
N ASP A 63 -14.90 -17.49 14.95
CA ASP A 63 -14.05 -18.67 15.18
C ASP A 63 -12.57 -18.27 15.11
N ASP A 64 -11.85 -18.53 16.21
CA ASP A 64 -10.44 -18.19 16.35
C ASP A 64 -9.53 -19.00 15.41
N GLU A 65 -9.86 -20.26 15.14
CA GLU A 65 -9.09 -21.12 14.22
C GLU A 65 -9.22 -20.58 12.79
N VAL A 66 -10.45 -20.28 12.36
CA VAL A 66 -10.74 -19.66 11.04
C VAL A 66 -10.00 -18.32 10.92
N THR A 67 -10.07 -17.50 11.96
CA THR A 67 -9.43 -16.17 11.97
C THR A 67 -7.91 -16.27 11.91
N SER A 68 -7.32 -17.18 12.68
CA SER A 68 -5.88 -17.43 12.71
C SER A 68 -5.35 -17.92 11.36
N LEU A 69 -6.03 -18.92 10.77
CA LEU A 69 -5.66 -19.48 9.48
C LEU A 69 -5.75 -18.43 8.36
N ALA A 70 -6.84 -17.63 8.34
CA ALA A 70 -6.99 -16.54 7.38
C ALA A 70 -5.90 -15.46 7.55
N LYS A 71 -5.56 -15.08 8.79
CA LYS A 71 -4.44 -14.16 9.08
C LYS A 71 -3.11 -14.69 8.55
N SER A 72 -2.85 -15.99 8.74
CA SER A 72 -1.62 -16.64 8.27
C SER A 72 -1.50 -16.60 6.74
N LEU A 73 -2.56 -16.96 6.02
CA LEU A 73 -2.61 -16.91 4.55
C LEU A 73 -2.40 -15.48 4.01
N ILE A 74 -3.08 -14.49 4.58
CA ILE A 74 -2.89 -13.09 4.20
C ILE A 74 -1.44 -12.66 4.43
N LYS A 75 -0.83 -13.07 5.55
CA LYS A 75 0.57 -12.74 5.86
C LYS A 75 1.54 -13.39 4.87
N SER A 76 1.33 -14.64 4.48
CA SER A 76 2.18 -15.31 3.48
C SER A 76 2.06 -14.64 2.11
N TRP A 77 0.86 -14.23 1.72
CA TRP A 77 0.67 -13.56 0.42
C TRP A 77 1.20 -12.14 0.39
N LYS A 78 1.16 -11.39 1.51
CA LYS A 78 1.81 -10.08 1.59
C LYS A 78 3.32 -10.17 1.34
N LYS A 79 3.98 -11.22 1.82
CA LYS A 79 5.39 -11.45 1.53
C LYS A 79 5.68 -11.67 0.03
N LEU A 80 4.72 -12.20 -0.73
CA LEU A 80 4.83 -12.32 -2.19
C LEU A 80 4.67 -10.96 -2.92
N LEU A 81 4.12 -9.95 -2.26
CA LEU A 81 4.01 -8.57 -2.76
C LEU A 81 5.22 -7.72 -2.35
N ASP A 82 5.83 -8.03 -1.20
CA ASP A 82 6.98 -7.32 -0.64
C ASP A 82 8.34 -7.77 -1.24
N GLU A 83 8.35 -8.75 -2.17
CA GLU A 83 9.55 -9.06 -2.96
C GLU A 83 9.61 -8.10 -4.16
N PRO A 84 10.46 -7.05 -4.14
CA PRO A 84 10.66 -6.24 -5.33
C PRO A 84 11.31 -7.14 -6.39
N SER A 85 10.71 -7.18 -7.58
CA SER A 85 11.28 -7.74 -8.81
C SER A 85 12.81 -7.73 -8.81
N GLY A 86 13.45 -8.87 -8.46
CA GLY A 86 14.90 -8.94 -8.38
C GLY A 86 15.43 -10.22 -7.74
N GLY A 87 15.54 -11.28 -8.54
CA GLY A 87 16.58 -12.31 -8.34
C GLY A 87 16.16 -13.61 -7.67
N GLU A 88 15.67 -14.55 -8.49
CA GLU A 88 15.98 -15.98 -8.47
C GLU A 88 17.07 -16.47 -7.47
N LYS A 89 16.68 -17.30 -6.47
CA LYS A 89 17.04 -18.74 -6.34
C LYS A 89 16.57 -19.38 -5.00
N PRO A 90 16.29 -20.69 -5.00
CA PRO A 90 15.67 -21.41 -3.87
C PRO A 90 16.71 -21.78 -2.81
N SER A 91 16.41 -21.52 -1.54
CA SER A 91 17.18 -22.05 -0.41
C SER A 91 16.49 -23.29 0.17
N ASP A 92 17.04 -24.43 -0.21
CA ASP A 92 16.81 -25.72 0.45
C ASP A 92 17.70 -25.87 1.69
N GLU A 93 17.25 -26.72 2.61
CA GLU A 93 18.01 -27.40 3.66
C GLU A 93 18.62 -26.61 4.86
N LYS A 94 17.98 -26.86 6.03
CA LYS A 94 18.54 -27.68 7.13
C LYS A 94 19.32 -26.98 8.27
N ARG A 95 18.62 -26.92 9.40
CA ARG A 95 19.02 -27.34 10.78
C ARG A 95 19.90 -26.43 11.67
N LYS A 96 19.39 -26.35 12.91
CA LYS A 96 20.07 -26.33 14.24
C LYS A 96 20.44 -24.98 14.87
N GLU A 97 19.60 -24.55 15.82
CA GLU A 97 20.03 -24.11 17.17
C GLU A 97 20.88 -25.21 17.87
N PRO A 98 21.64 -24.97 18.98
CA PRO A 98 21.49 -23.92 20.00
C PRO A 98 22.82 -23.34 20.57
N THR A 99 22.68 -22.45 21.58
CA THR A 99 23.51 -22.25 22.81
C THR A 99 24.01 -20.81 23.10
N THR A 100 23.43 -20.24 24.16
CA THR A 100 23.90 -19.15 25.05
C THR A 100 25.07 -19.65 25.96
N PRO A 101 25.58 -18.96 27.02
CA PRO A 101 25.41 -17.58 27.57
C PRO A 101 26.75 -16.90 28.01
N VAL A 102 26.74 -15.63 28.48
CA VAL A 102 27.37 -15.13 29.74
C VAL A 102 27.14 -13.60 29.96
N SER A 103 26.76 -13.23 31.20
CA SER A 103 26.46 -11.89 31.79
C SER A 103 27.74 -11.18 32.35
N PRO A 104 27.71 -10.15 33.28
CA PRO A 104 26.67 -9.22 33.78
C PRO A 104 27.10 -7.72 34.02
N SER A 105 26.08 -6.87 34.27
CA SER A 105 25.91 -5.69 35.19
C SER A 105 27.04 -4.70 35.57
N GLN A 106 26.74 -3.38 35.55
CA GLN A 106 26.82 -2.44 36.71
C GLN A 106 26.46 -0.95 36.37
N GLY A 107 25.60 -0.32 37.20
CA GLY A 107 25.80 1.05 37.73
C GLY A 107 25.21 2.31 37.04
N SER A 108 24.16 2.89 37.63
CA SER A 108 23.73 4.33 37.57
C SER A 108 24.55 5.17 38.59
N PRO A 109 24.49 6.54 38.77
CA PRO A 109 23.55 7.56 38.24
C PRO A 109 24.11 8.99 37.86
N GLU A 110 23.21 9.83 37.32
CA GLU A 110 23.00 11.31 37.35
C GLU A 110 24.11 12.38 37.37
N ALA A 111 23.98 13.41 36.48
CA ALA A 111 24.02 14.88 36.72
C ALA A 111 23.95 15.62 35.34
N LYS A 112 22.88 16.31 34.95
CA LYS A 112 22.41 17.68 35.26
C LYS A 112 23.12 18.82 34.46
N GLU A 113 22.36 19.36 33.50
CA GLU A 113 22.23 20.76 33.02
C GLU A 113 23.45 21.54 32.51
N GLU A 114 23.35 22.11 31.30
CA GLU A 114 23.33 23.57 31.08
C GLU A 114 22.99 23.93 29.61
N SER A 115 21.78 24.49 29.43
CA SER A 115 21.39 25.68 28.66
C SER A 115 22.28 26.19 27.51
N SER A 116 21.76 26.26 26.28
CA SER A 116 21.22 27.49 25.61
C SER A 116 22.35 28.34 24.95
N SER A 117 22.22 29.06 23.84
CA SER A 117 21.09 29.63 23.10
C SER A 117 21.61 30.25 21.79
N SER A 118 20.67 30.58 20.87
CA SER A 118 20.72 31.77 19.99
C SER A 118 21.61 31.71 18.73
N SER A 119 21.28 32.25 17.55
CA SER A 119 20.08 32.85 16.95
C SER A 119 20.48 33.38 15.55
N ASN A 120 19.52 33.44 14.62
CA ASN A 120 19.40 34.35 13.45
C ASN A 120 20.48 34.42 12.36
N SER A 121 20.07 34.26 11.09
CA SER A 121 19.73 35.41 10.23
C SER A 121 19.28 35.02 8.82
N SER A 122 18.40 35.86 8.30
CA SER A 122 17.76 35.99 6.99
C SER A 122 18.68 36.02 5.76
N SER A 123 18.20 35.54 4.60
CA SER A 123 18.18 36.32 3.33
C SER A 123 17.42 35.64 2.17
N LYS A 124 16.51 36.44 1.61
CA LYS A 124 15.90 36.51 0.27
C LYS A 124 16.72 35.97 -0.91
N SER A 125 16.07 35.25 -1.83
CA SER A 125 16.47 35.15 -3.26
C SER A 125 15.26 34.75 -4.13
N GLU A 126 14.83 35.66 -5.00
CA GLU A 126 14.16 35.31 -6.27
C GLU A 126 15.21 34.88 -7.31
N PRO A 127 14.80 34.20 -8.39
CA PRO A 127 14.97 34.86 -9.69
C PRO A 127 13.85 34.59 -10.72
N ALA A 128 13.46 35.69 -11.39
CA ALA A 128 13.30 35.87 -12.84
C ALA A 128 12.43 34.90 -13.68
N GLU A 129 11.25 35.42 -14.04
CA GLU A 129 10.68 35.51 -15.40
C GLU A 129 11.50 34.90 -16.56
N VAL A 130 10.95 33.88 -17.22
CA VAL A 130 11.11 33.64 -18.66
C VAL A 130 9.72 33.43 -19.26
N SER A 131 9.25 34.46 -19.95
CA SER A 131 8.05 34.47 -20.78
C SER A 131 8.24 33.60 -22.03
N THR A 132 7.41 32.57 -22.20
CA THR A 132 6.98 32.09 -23.52
C THR A 132 5.55 31.53 -23.49
N ASN A 133 4.65 32.28 -24.11
CA ASN A 133 3.41 31.87 -24.77
C ASN A 133 2.19 31.44 -23.95
N THR A 134 1.50 32.48 -23.48
CA THR A 134 0.04 32.66 -23.53
C THR A 134 -0.64 32.01 -24.73
N LEU A 135 -1.19 30.79 -24.60
CA LEU A 135 -2.27 30.29 -25.47
C LEU A 135 -3.22 29.27 -24.78
N ILE A 136 -3.42 29.32 -23.46
CA ILE A 136 -4.63 28.73 -22.86
C ILE A 136 -5.18 29.69 -21.79
N ASN A 137 -6.45 30.02 -21.98
CA ASN A 137 -7.20 31.06 -21.30
C ASN A 137 -7.34 30.79 -19.80
N THR A 138 -7.16 31.87 -19.03
CA THR A 138 -7.34 32.03 -17.59
C THR A 138 -8.56 31.31 -17.02
N PHE A 139 -8.30 30.38 -16.10
CA PHE A 139 -9.23 29.92 -15.06
C PHE A 139 -8.63 30.27 -13.69
N PRO A 140 -9.44 30.50 -12.64
CA PRO A 140 -8.90 30.88 -11.34
C PRO A 140 -7.98 29.78 -10.83
N ARG A 141 -6.71 30.12 -10.58
CA ARG A 141 -5.71 29.21 -10.01
C ARG A 141 -6.28 28.60 -8.73
N ALA A 142 -6.18 27.28 -8.59
CA ALA A 142 -6.61 26.59 -7.38
C ALA A 142 -5.88 27.17 -6.16
N PRO A 143 -6.59 27.46 -5.05
CA PRO A 143 -5.94 27.91 -3.82
C PRO A 143 -4.87 26.92 -3.37
N SER A 144 -3.77 27.42 -2.80
CA SER A 144 -2.79 26.56 -2.15
C SER A 144 -3.42 25.93 -0.90
N THR A 145 -3.10 24.66 -0.67
CA THR A 145 -3.59 23.89 0.48
C THR A 145 -2.42 23.45 1.35
N SER A 146 -2.64 23.44 2.67
CA SER A 146 -1.70 22.92 3.66
C SER A 146 -2.11 21.55 4.21
N ASP A 147 -3.25 21.01 3.77
CA ASP A 147 -3.74 19.71 4.18
C ASP A 147 -2.95 18.59 3.46
N SER A 148 -2.36 17.69 4.24
CA SER A 148 -1.49 16.63 3.72
C SER A 148 -2.22 15.61 2.83
N ILE A 149 -3.52 15.38 3.07
CA ILE A 149 -4.36 14.51 2.25
C ILE A 149 -4.65 15.21 0.94
N ARG A 150 -5.06 16.49 0.97
CA ARG A 150 -5.31 17.28 -0.24
C ARG A 150 -4.05 17.39 -1.11
N ILE A 151 -2.89 17.63 -0.50
CA ILE A 151 -1.60 17.63 -1.21
C ILE A 151 -1.37 16.28 -1.90
N LYS A 152 -1.59 15.15 -1.21
CA LYS A 152 -1.38 13.83 -1.81
C LYS A 152 -2.39 13.53 -2.92
N CYS A 153 -3.64 13.98 -2.78
CA CYS A 153 -4.66 13.88 -3.82
C CYS A 153 -4.24 14.65 -5.08
N ARG A 154 -3.77 15.90 -4.94
CA ARG A 154 -3.27 16.70 -6.07
C ARG A 154 -2.08 16.02 -6.76
N GLU A 155 -1.14 15.47 -6.01
CA GLU A 155 0.00 14.73 -6.56
C GLU A 155 -0.44 13.47 -7.34
N LEU A 156 -1.41 12.72 -6.83
CA LEU A 156 -1.95 11.55 -7.51
C LEU A 156 -2.70 11.93 -8.80
N LEU A 157 -3.44 13.04 -8.79
CA LEU A 157 -4.12 13.58 -9.98
C LEU A 157 -3.10 14.03 -11.04
N ALA A 158 -2.08 14.80 -10.65
CA ALA A 158 -1.02 15.25 -11.55
C ALA A 158 -0.28 14.07 -12.20
N ASN A 159 0.08 13.05 -11.42
CA ASN A 159 0.70 11.84 -11.95
C ASN A 159 -0.20 11.06 -12.92
N ALA A 160 -1.51 11.02 -12.66
CA ALA A 160 -2.46 10.37 -13.56
C ALA A 160 -2.60 11.12 -14.90
N LEU A 161 -2.52 12.46 -14.87
CA LEU A 161 -2.56 13.30 -16.08
C LEU A 161 -1.30 13.19 -16.93
N GLN A 162 -0.17 12.78 -16.35
CA GLN A 162 1.09 12.55 -17.07
C GLN A 162 1.15 11.19 -17.79
N ALA A 163 0.07 10.39 -17.77
CA ALA A 163 0.05 9.11 -18.43
C ALA A 163 0.11 9.27 -19.97
N GLY A 164 1.20 8.79 -20.59
CA GLY A 164 1.35 8.73 -22.03
C GLY A 164 1.99 9.97 -22.69
N ASP A 165 2.61 10.86 -21.91
CA ASP A 165 3.39 12.02 -22.38
C ASP A 165 2.63 13.06 -23.24
N ASP A 166 1.33 12.89 -23.46
CA ASP A 166 0.49 13.83 -24.23
C ASP A 166 0.51 15.26 -23.68
N TYR A 167 0.65 15.40 -22.36
CA TYR A 167 0.77 16.68 -21.67
C TYR A 167 1.96 17.51 -22.17
N ILE A 168 3.03 16.88 -22.65
CA ILE A 168 4.21 17.54 -23.22
C ILE A 168 3.86 18.17 -24.56
N ALA A 169 3.15 17.43 -25.42
CA ALA A 169 2.72 17.92 -26.73
C ALA A 169 1.67 19.03 -26.61
N ILE A 170 0.79 18.94 -25.61
CA ILE A 170 -0.24 19.94 -25.31
C ILE A 170 0.34 21.17 -24.58
N GLY A 171 1.50 21.02 -23.92
CA GLY A 171 2.08 22.06 -23.06
C GLY A 171 1.27 22.30 -21.79
N ALA A 172 0.65 21.24 -21.25
CA ALA A 172 -0.21 21.32 -20.08
C ALA A 172 0.61 21.24 -18.77
N ASP A 173 0.30 22.13 -17.82
CA ASP A 173 0.79 22.05 -16.45
C ASP A 173 -0.11 21.06 -15.65
N CYS A 174 0.36 19.82 -15.52
CA CYS A 174 -0.38 18.76 -14.83
C CYS A 174 -0.55 19.03 -13.33
N ASP A 175 0.38 19.76 -12.70
CA ASP A 175 0.28 20.10 -11.28
C ASP A 175 -0.86 21.10 -11.07
N GLU A 176 -0.98 22.08 -11.97
CA GLU A 176 -2.08 23.03 -11.93
C GLU A 176 -3.44 22.40 -12.25
N LEU A 177 -3.51 21.56 -13.28
CA LEU A 177 -4.74 20.84 -13.62
C LEU A 177 -5.17 19.90 -12.48
N GLY A 178 -4.22 19.23 -11.84
CA GLY A 178 -4.49 18.38 -10.68
C GLY A 178 -5.04 19.17 -9.49
N ALA A 179 -4.53 20.38 -9.25
CA ALA A 179 -5.04 21.27 -8.21
C ALA A 179 -6.46 21.77 -8.51
N GLN A 180 -6.77 22.09 -9.77
CA GLN A 180 -8.10 22.55 -10.17
C GLN A 180 -9.16 21.46 -10.06
N ILE A 181 -8.86 20.25 -10.55
CA ILE A 181 -9.77 19.10 -10.46
C ILE A 181 -10.11 18.78 -9.01
N GLU A 182 -9.12 18.83 -8.12
CA GLU A 182 -9.32 18.58 -6.70
C GLU A 182 -10.25 19.62 -6.04
N GLU A 183 -10.09 20.90 -6.39
CA GLU A 183 -10.93 21.99 -5.89
C GLU A 183 -12.38 21.83 -6.38
N ASP A 184 -12.59 21.49 -7.66
CA ASP A 184 -13.93 21.29 -8.23
C ASP A 184 -14.64 20.07 -7.62
N ILE A 185 -13.91 19.01 -7.22
CA ILE A 185 -14.48 17.85 -6.53
C ILE A 185 -14.97 18.19 -5.12
N LEU A 186 -14.29 19.11 -4.41
CA LEU A 186 -14.64 19.45 -3.03
C LEU A 186 -15.70 20.56 -2.91
N LEU A 187 -15.93 21.32 -3.98
CA LEU A 187 -16.93 22.39 -4.00
C LEU A 187 -18.36 21.90 -4.31
N HIS A 188 -18.58 20.60 -4.54
CA HIS A 188 -19.89 19.99 -4.84
C HIS A 188 -20.18 18.78 -3.93
#